data_AF-A0A453CI38-F1
#
_entry.id   AF-A0A453CI38-F1
#
_cell.length_a   1.000
_cell.length_b   1.000
_cell.length_c   1.000
_cell.angle_alpha   90.00
_cell.angle_beta   90.00
_cell.angle_gamma   90.00
#
_symmetry.space_group_name_H-M   'P 1'
#
loop_
_entity.id
_entity.type
_entity.pdbx_description
1 polymer ?
#
loop_
_entity_poly.entity_id
_entity_poly.type
_entity_poly.pdbx_seq_one_letter_code
_entity_poly.pdbx_strand_id
1 'polypeptide(L)'
;MFWFATAREINDGRNGDVADDHYHRYMEDVEIMHDLGVNSYRFSISWARVLPRGRLGGVNSAAIAFYDHLIAALLQKGIEPFVTLHHFDLPHELETRYGGWLGAGIREEFDHYADVCFKAFGDRVKFWTTLNEPNLFTKFAYMLGHYPPKHCSPPFGTCNSGNSHREPYVAAHNMIMSHAAAVDNYKRNYQATQGGSIGIVIAMKWYEPLTNSTEDIMAARRALSFEVDWFLDPIFFGDYPREMREMLSSNLPKFTSEEKRLLQNKADFIGVNHYTAIYAKDCISSPCDIKTYEGNAMVQAVGERDGVAIGRPTAFHGYYDVPEGMELIVRYVNQRYKNTPVYITENGYSQLSDNSMEDLMNDVGRVNYLQGYLTCISSAVRKGANLHGYFVWSLMDNFEWGFGFTVRFGIYHVDFETQERTPKMSGKWYRDFLTGSRPVDQAQTLRADS
;
A
#
# COMPACT_ATOMS: atom_id res chain seq x y z
N MET A 1 -8.35 -14.13 -2.50
CA MET A 1 -7.28 -15.09 -2.15
C MET A 1 -6.11 -14.76 -3.07
N PHE A 2 -4.96 -14.45 -2.48
CA PHE A 2 -3.80 -13.93 -3.20
C PHE A 2 -3.28 -14.92 -4.23
N TRP A 3 -2.77 -14.38 -5.32
CA TRP A 3 -2.35 -15.12 -6.52
C TRP A 3 -1.18 -16.10 -6.30
N PHE A 4 -0.64 -16.19 -5.10
CA PHE A 4 0.40 -17.15 -4.71
C PHE A 4 -0.23 -18.51 -4.37
N ALA A 5 -0.71 -19.22 -5.41
CA ALA A 5 -1.39 -20.50 -5.24
C ALA A 5 -0.46 -21.67 -4.87
N THR A 6 0.87 -21.47 -4.83
CA THR A 6 1.83 -22.52 -4.50
C THR A 6 2.77 -22.12 -3.37
N ALA A 7 2.60 -22.79 -2.22
CA ALA A 7 3.45 -22.75 -1.03
C ALA A 7 4.96 -22.71 -1.31
N ARG A 8 5.45 -23.41 -2.35
CA ARG A 8 6.89 -23.55 -2.68
C ARG A 8 7.62 -22.25 -2.99
N GLU A 9 6.89 -21.15 -3.18
CA GLU A 9 7.43 -19.87 -3.64
C GLU A 9 7.34 -18.77 -2.58
N ILE A 10 6.90 -19.14 -1.37
CA ILE A 10 6.82 -18.29 -0.18
C ILE A 10 7.92 -18.72 0.79
N ASN A 11 8.57 -17.77 1.47
CA ASN A 11 9.75 -18.02 2.30
C ASN A 11 9.57 -19.15 3.33
N ASP A 12 8.39 -19.27 3.95
CA ASP A 12 8.08 -20.30 4.94
C ASP A 12 7.27 -21.49 4.39
N GLY A 13 7.03 -21.54 3.08
CA GLY A 13 6.25 -22.62 2.49
C GLY A 13 4.76 -22.57 2.80
N ARG A 14 4.22 -21.49 3.39
CA ARG A 14 2.79 -21.37 3.72
C ARG A 14 2.03 -20.51 2.72
N ASN A 15 0.70 -20.43 2.87
CA ASN A 15 -0.19 -19.68 1.99
C ASN A 15 -1.29 -18.96 2.79
N GLY A 16 -2.12 -18.19 2.10
CA GLY A 16 -3.26 -17.46 2.65
C GLY A 16 -4.60 -18.21 2.57
N ASP A 17 -4.60 -19.56 2.56
CA ASP A 17 -5.85 -20.34 2.48
C ASP A 17 -6.75 -20.09 3.70
N VAL A 18 -6.13 -20.04 4.88
CA VAL A 18 -6.78 -19.67 6.16
C VAL A 18 -6.38 -18.24 6.55
N ALA A 19 -5.08 -17.92 6.51
CA ALA A 19 -4.51 -16.69 7.06
C ALA A 19 -4.95 -16.48 8.52
N ASP A 20 -5.54 -15.33 8.84
CA ASP A 20 -6.04 -14.98 10.17
C ASP A 20 -7.47 -15.48 10.41
N ASP A 21 -8.04 -16.24 9.47
CA ASP A 21 -9.42 -16.75 9.57
C ASP A 21 -10.48 -15.62 9.75
N HIS A 22 -10.15 -14.39 9.34
CA HIS A 22 -11.00 -13.19 9.49
C HIS A 22 -12.39 -13.39 8.85
N TYR A 23 -12.49 -14.19 7.79
CA TYR A 23 -13.78 -14.49 7.16
C TYR A 23 -14.81 -15.10 8.14
N HIS A 24 -14.34 -15.90 9.11
CA HIS A 24 -15.19 -16.49 10.15
C HIS A 24 -15.14 -15.71 11.48
N ARG A 25 -14.06 -14.95 11.71
CA ARG A 25 -13.77 -14.29 13.00
C ARG A 25 -13.91 -12.78 13.00
N TYR A 26 -14.39 -12.17 11.92
CA TYR A 26 -14.46 -10.71 11.80
C TYR A 26 -15.20 -10.02 12.96
N MET A 27 -16.16 -10.67 13.61
CA MET A 27 -16.84 -10.12 14.79
C MET A 27 -15.89 -9.94 15.98
N GLU A 28 -15.01 -10.91 16.24
CA GLU A 28 -13.95 -10.82 17.26
C GLU A 28 -13.00 -9.66 16.92
N ASP A 29 -12.59 -9.57 15.65
CA ASP A 29 -11.69 -8.53 15.19
C ASP A 29 -12.33 -7.12 15.27
N VAL A 30 -13.65 -7.01 15.05
CA VAL A 30 -14.43 -5.77 15.23
C VAL A 30 -14.50 -5.35 16.70
N GLU A 31 -14.70 -6.29 17.63
CA GLU A 31 -14.65 -5.99 19.06
C GLU A 31 -13.25 -5.52 19.48
N ILE A 32 -12.19 -6.16 18.98
CA ILE A 32 -10.81 -5.72 19.22
C ILE A 32 -10.61 -4.27 18.75
N MET A 33 -11.08 -3.92 17.55
CA MET A 33 -10.99 -2.56 17.03
C MET A 33 -11.78 -1.55 17.87
N HIS A 34 -12.97 -1.94 18.34
CA HIS A 34 -13.77 -1.10 19.22
C HIS A 34 -13.05 -0.84 20.55
N ASP A 35 -12.51 -1.89 21.18
CA ASP A 35 -11.78 -1.81 22.45
C ASP A 35 -10.45 -1.04 22.32
N LEU A 36 -9.84 -1.06 21.14
CA LEU A 36 -8.67 -0.26 20.78
C LEU A 36 -9.01 1.25 20.72
N GLY A 37 -10.28 1.58 20.46
CA GLY A 37 -10.75 2.97 20.35
C GLY A 37 -10.53 3.61 18.99
N VAL A 38 -10.40 2.80 17.91
CA VAL A 38 -10.32 3.36 16.54
C VAL A 38 -11.67 3.87 16.07
N ASN A 39 -11.67 4.88 15.21
CA ASN A 39 -12.87 5.44 14.58
C ASN A 39 -13.01 5.04 13.10
N SER A 40 -12.04 4.34 12.52
CA SER A 40 -12.07 3.89 11.14
C SER A 40 -11.31 2.58 10.98
N TYR A 41 -11.74 1.76 10.03
CA TYR A 41 -11.05 0.52 9.66
C TYR A 41 -10.84 0.47 8.15
N ARG A 42 -9.56 0.38 7.76
CA ARG A 42 -9.18 0.19 6.37
C ARG A 42 -9.04 -1.29 6.06
N PHE A 43 -9.85 -1.79 5.12
CA PHE A 43 -9.81 -3.17 4.63
C PHE A 43 -10.03 -3.25 3.13
N SER A 44 -9.80 -4.41 2.53
CA SER A 44 -10.02 -4.65 1.11
C SER A 44 -11.17 -5.61 0.83
N ILE A 45 -11.87 -5.38 -0.28
CA ILE A 45 -12.86 -6.32 -0.81
C ILE A 45 -12.13 -7.24 -1.79
N SER A 46 -12.31 -8.55 -1.64
CA SER A 46 -11.67 -9.50 -2.54
C SER A 46 -12.46 -9.62 -3.83
N TRP A 47 -11.87 -9.18 -4.94
CA TRP A 47 -12.48 -9.24 -6.26
C TRP A 47 -12.83 -10.69 -6.64
N ALA A 48 -11.93 -11.64 -6.38
CA ALA A 48 -12.16 -13.06 -6.63
C ALA A 48 -13.33 -13.65 -5.82
N ARG A 49 -13.72 -13.04 -4.69
CA ARG A 49 -14.93 -13.45 -3.95
C ARG A 49 -16.18 -12.86 -4.57
N VAL A 50 -16.18 -11.57 -4.92
CA VAL A 50 -17.36 -10.84 -5.43
C VAL A 50 -17.71 -11.24 -6.86
N LEU A 51 -16.72 -11.32 -7.75
CA LEU A 51 -16.85 -11.72 -9.15
C LEU A 51 -15.83 -12.82 -9.49
N PRO A 52 -16.07 -14.08 -9.07
CA PRO A 52 -15.10 -15.17 -9.24
C PRO A 52 -14.66 -15.42 -10.69
N ARG A 53 -15.53 -15.09 -11.65
CA ARG A 53 -15.32 -15.28 -13.10
C ARG A 53 -15.40 -13.95 -13.88
N GLY A 54 -15.16 -12.83 -13.21
CA GLY A 54 -15.34 -11.48 -13.78
C GLY A 54 -16.79 -11.18 -14.13
N ARG A 55 -17.02 -10.21 -15.01
CA ARG A 55 -18.36 -9.74 -15.43
C ARG A 55 -19.24 -10.82 -16.07
N LEU A 56 -18.65 -11.88 -16.60
CA LEU A 56 -19.39 -13.00 -17.22
C LEU A 56 -19.89 -14.03 -16.19
N GLY A 57 -19.43 -13.94 -14.94
CA GLY A 57 -19.68 -14.92 -13.88
C GLY A 57 -20.94 -14.69 -13.04
N GLY A 58 -21.52 -13.49 -13.11
CA GLY A 58 -22.48 -13.03 -12.12
C GLY A 58 -21.84 -12.70 -10.77
N VAL A 59 -22.61 -12.01 -9.92
CA VAL A 59 -22.18 -11.59 -8.58
C VAL A 59 -22.39 -12.74 -7.60
N ASN A 60 -21.38 -13.02 -6.78
CA ASN A 60 -21.47 -13.98 -5.69
C ASN A 60 -22.18 -13.35 -4.47
N SER A 61 -23.45 -13.71 -4.26
CA SER A 61 -24.25 -13.16 -3.15
C SER A 61 -23.69 -13.47 -1.76
N ALA A 62 -22.98 -14.58 -1.57
CA ALA A 62 -22.35 -14.90 -0.29
C ALA A 62 -21.21 -13.94 0.05
N ALA A 63 -20.44 -13.50 -0.97
CA ALA A 63 -19.41 -12.49 -0.78
C ALA A 63 -20.03 -11.13 -0.44
N ILE A 64 -21.13 -10.76 -1.11
CA ILE A 64 -21.86 -9.54 -0.78
C ILE A 64 -22.36 -9.57 0.67
N ALA A 65 -22.97 -10.67 1.10
CA ALA A 65 -23.45 -10.83 2.47
C ALA A 65 -22.33 -10.72 3.52
N PHE A 66 -21.16 -11.31 3.26
CA PHE A 66 -20.02 -11.19 4.17
C PHE A 66 -19.60 -9.73 4.38
N TYR A 67 -19.35 -8.99 3.29
CA TYR A 67 -18.93 -7.58 3.41
C TYR A 67 -20.05 -6.69 3.95
N ASP A 68 -21.31 -6.97 3.62
CA ASP A 68 -22.46 -6.30 4.20
C ASP A 68 -22.51 -6.43 5.72
N HIS A 69 -22.33 -7.65 6.24
CA HIS A 69 -22.30 -7.92 7.68
C HIS A 69 -21.08 -7.29 8.37
N LEU A 70 -19.89 -7.35 7.76
CA LEU A 70 -18.69 -6.69 8.28
C LEU A 70 -18.89 -5.17 8.39
N ILE A 71 -19.37 -4.53 7.32
CA ILE A 71 -19.65 -3.10 7.28
C ILE A 71 -20.70 -2.71 8.33
N ALA A 72 -21.77 -3.51 8.46
CA ALA A 72 -22.79 -3.28 9.47
C ALA A 72 -22.23 -3.40 10.90
N ALA A 73 -21.39 -4.40 11.18
CA ALA A 73 -20.76 -4.59 12.49
C ALA A 73 -19.82 -3.43 12.85
N LEU A 74 -19.01 -2.96 11.91
CA LEU A 74 -18.13 -1.79 12.09
C LEU A 74 -18.95 -0.53 12.44
N LEU A 75 -19.98 -0.24 11.65
CA LEU A 75 -20.82 0.94 11.86
C LEU A 75 -21.61 0.88 13.17
N GLN A 76 -22.05 -0.30 13.61
CA GLN A 76 -22.67 -0.47 14.93
C GLN A 76 -21.73 -0.09 16.08
N LYS A 77 -20.42 -0.19 15.88
CA LYS A 77 -19.38 0.23 16.84
C LYS A 77 -18.86 1.64 16.60
N GLY A 78 -19.44 2.38 15.65
CA GLY A 78 -18.99 3.73 15.28
C GLY A 78 -17.67 3.75 14.52
N ILE A 79 -17.27 2.63 13.91
CA ILE A 79 -16.03 2.51 13.15
C ILE A 79 -16.36 2.70 11.66
N GLU A 80 -15.81 3.74 11.05
CA GLU A 80 -16.05 4.08 9.65
C GLU A 80 -15.28 3.16 8.68
N PRO A 81 -15.95 2.50 7.72
CA PRO A 81 -15.28 1.71 6.70
C PRO A 81 -14.46 2.58 5.73
N PHE A 82 -13.17 2.26 5.58
CA PHE A 82 -12.29 2.83 4.56
C PHE A 82 -11.86 1.74 3.57
N VAL A 83 -12.59 1.59 2.47
CA VAL A 83 -12.57 0.36 1.67
C VAL A 83 -11.61 0.46 0.49
N THR A 84 -10.76 -0.55 0.31
CA THR A 84 -9.90 -0.72 -0.87
C THR A 84 -10.51 -1.75 -1.82
N LEU A 85 -10.69 -1.39 -3.09
CA LEU A 85 -11.28 -2.28 -4.11
C LEU A 85 -10.29 -3.35 -4.57
N HIS A 86 -9.06 -2.97 -4.90
CA HIS A 86 -8.02 -3.92 -5.30
C HIS A 86 -6.77 -3.75 -4.44
N HIS A 87 -6.41 -4.83 -3.75
CA HIS A 87 -5.18 -4.94 -2.96
C HIS A 87 -4.41 -6.16 -3.44
N PHE A 88 -3.79 -6.05 -4.61
CA PHE A 88 -3.00 -7.08 -5.30
C PHE A 88 -3.78 -8.37 -5.64
N ASP A 89 -5.10 -8.39 -5.47
CA ASP A 89 -5.94 -9.54 -5.73
C ASP A 89 -6.76 -9.39 -7.02
N LEU A 90 -6.70 -10.42 -7.86
CA LEU A 90 -7.40 -10.52 -9.14
C LEU A 90 -7.97 -11.94 -9.28
N PRO A 91 -9.20 -12.14 -9.78
CA PRO A 91 -9.67 -13.48 -10.12
C PRO A 91 -8.70 -14.15 -11.11
N HIS A 92 -8.26 -15.38 -10.82
CA HIS A 92 -7.28 -16.08 -11.67
C HIS A 92 -7.73 -16.24 -13.13
N GLU A 93 -9.05 -16.34 -13.32
CA GLU A 93 -9.69 -16.41 -14.64
C GLU A 93 -9.41 -15.15 -15.50
N LEU A 94 -9.24 -13.97 -14.89
CA LEU A 94 -8.96 -12.73 -15.64
C LEU A 94 -7.52 -12.68 -16.17
N GLU A 95 -6.54 -13.20 -15.43
CA GLU A 95 -5.20 -13.38 -16.00
C GLU A 95 -5.22 -14.38 -17.14
N THR A 96 -5.84 -15.54 -16.92
CA THR A 96 -5.83 -16.64 -17.89
C THR A 96 -6.52 -16.26 -19.20
N ARG A 97 -7.64 -15.52 -19.13
CA ARG A 97 -8.43 -15.16 -20.32
C ARG A 97 -7.99 -13.88 -20.98
N TYR A 98 -7.55 -12.90 -20.20
CA TYR A 98 -7.34 -11.55 -20.70
C TYR A 98 -5.90 -11.07 -20.52
N GLY A 99 -5.02 -11.81 -19.85
CA GLY A 99 -3.66 -11.36 -19.53
C GLY A 99 -3.63 -10.33 -18.39
N GLY A 100 -4.67 -10.33 -17.55
CA GLY A 100 -4.74 -9.52 -16.32
C GLY A 100 -4.48 -8.05 -16.60
N TRP A 101 -3.53 -7.45 -15.90
CA TRP A 101 -3.24 -6.02 -16.04
C TRP A 101 -2.58 -5.65 -17.37
N LEU A 102 -2.04 -6.60 -18.13
CA LEU A 102 -1.55 -6.37 -19.50
C LEU A 102 -2.67 -6.42 -20.54
N GLY A 103 -3.84 -6.96 -20.16
CA GLY A 103 -4.98 -7.19 -21.01
C GLY A 103 -5.79 -5.95 -21.38
N ALA A 104 -6.27 -5.87 -22.62
CA ALA A 104 -7.12 -4.78 -23.08
C ALA A 104 -8.49 -4.70 -22.38
N GLY A 105 -9.00 -5.81 -21.83
CA GLY A 105 -10.32 -5.89 -21.19
C GLY A 105 -10.34 -5.61 -19.69
N ILE A 106 -9.17 -5.41 -19.05
CA ILE A 106 -9.09 -5.30 -17.59
C ILE A 106 -9.77 -4.04 -17.06
N ARG A 107 -9.82 -2.99 -17.88
CA ARG A 107 -10.44 -1.70 -17.52
C ARG A 107 -11.95 -1.88 -17.31
N GLU A 108 -12.61 -2.56 -18.24
CA GLU A 108 -14.04 -2.86 -18.15
C GLU A 108 -14.35 -3.86 -17.05
N GLU A 109 -13.49 -4.86 -16.83
CA GLU A 109 -13.65 -5.82 -15.74
C GLU A 109 -13.55 -5.12 -14.37
N PHE A 110 -12.56 -4.23 -14.20
CA PHE A 110 -12.37 -3.49 -12.95
C PHE A 110 -13.48 -2.47 -12.69
N ASP A 111 -13.90 -1.71 -13.71
CA ASP A 111 -15.02 -0.76 -13.56
C ASP A 111 -16.33 -1.49 -13.22
N HIS A 112 -16.60 -2.64 -13.86
CA HIS A 112 -17.76 -3.44 -13.50
C HIS A 112 -17.71 -3.96 -12.06
N TYR A 113 -16.53 -4.41 -11.61
CA TYR A 113 -16.32 -4.80 -10.22
C TYR A 113 -16.55 -3.64 -9.24
N ALA A 114 -15.99 -2.47 -9.54
CA ALA A 114 -16.19 -1.26 -8.75
C ALA A 114 -17.68 -0.87 -8.69
N ASP A 115 -18.39 -0.91 -9.82
CA ASP A 115 -19.82 -0.64 -9.90
C ASP A 115 -20.65 -1.57 -9.00
N VAL A 116 -20.36 -2.88 -8.99
CA VAL A 116 -21.00 -3.84 -8.09
C VAL A 116 -20.77 -3.45 -6.63
N CYS A 117 -19.54 -3.10 -6.25
CA CYS A 117 -19.22 -2.67 -4.89
C CYS A 117 -19.91 -1.36 -4.49
N PHE A 118 -19.93 -0.35 -5.37
CA PHE A 118 -20.60 0.93 -5.11
C PHE A 118 -22.10 0.75 -4.92
N LYS A 119 -22.74 -0.08 -5.75
CA LYS A 119 -24.17 -0.41 -5.61
C LYS A 119 -24.48 -1.14 -4.32
N ALA A 120 -23.65 -2.11 -3.95
CA ALA A 120 -23.91 -2.98 -2.80
C ALA A 120 -23.64 -2.30 -1.45
N PHE A 121 -22.63 -1.43 -1.38
CA PHE A 121 -22.09 -0.97 -0.09
C PHE A 121 -22.00 0.56 0.06
N GLY A 122 -22.12 1.32 -1.02
CA GLY A 122 -21.85 2.76 -1.01
C GLY A 122 -22.89 3.61 -0.26
N ASP A 123 -24.03 3.04 0.08
CA ASP A 123 -24.97 3.65 1.03
C ASP A 123 -24.32 3.86 2.42
N ARG A 124 -23.37 3.01 2.79
CA ARG A 124 -22.68 2.98 4.09
C ARG A 124 -21.17 3.28 4.01
N VAL A 125 -20.51 2.93 2.92
CA VAL A 125 -19.07 3.19 2.72
C VAL A 125 -18.86 4.58 2.12
N LYS A 126 -18.12 5.44 2.85
CA LYS A 126 -17.86 6.83 2.43
C LYS A 126 -16.44 7.08 1.93
N PHE A 127 -15.52 6.14 2.14
CA PHE A 127 -14.15 6.25 1.62
C PHE A 127 -13.81 5.03 0.77
N TRP A 128 -13.56 5.27 -0.51
CA TRP A 128 -13.17 4.26 -1.48
C TRP A 128 -11.75 4.50 -1.96
N THR A 129 -10.90 3.48 -1.86
CA THR A 129 -9.61 3.40 -2.54
C THR A 129 -9.75 2.45 -3.71
N THR A 130 -9.41 2.91 -4.91
CA THR A 130 -9.40 2.06 -6.11
C THR A 130 -8.30 0.99 -6.03
N LEU A 131 -7.05 1.41 -5.95
CA LEU A 131 -5.87 0.55 -6.00
C LEU A 131 -4.98 0.82 -4.79
N ASN A 132 -4.52 -0.26 -4.14
CA ASN A 132 -3.38 -0.21 -3.23
C ASN A 132 -2.07 -0.36 -4.00
N GLU A 133 -1.12 0.53 -3.71
CA GLU A 133 0.30 0.46 -4.12
C GLU A 133 0.55 -0.07 -5.55
N PRO A 134 -0.13 0.48 -6.58
CA PRO A 134 0.01 -0.05 -7.93
C PRO A 134 1.43 0.14 -8.48
N ASN A 135 2.19 1.14 -7.99
CA ASN A 135 3.61 1.31 -8.31
C ASN A 135 4.45 0.14 -7.81
N LEU A 136 4.26 -0.29 -6.55
CA LEU A 136 4.99 -1.40 -5.97
C LEU A 136 4.60 -2.72 -6.64
N PHE A 137 3.29 -2.95 -6.78
CA PHE A 137 2.75 -4.15 -7.42
C PHE A 137 3.29 -4.34 -8.83
N THR A 138 3.24 -3.31 -9.67
CA THR A 138 3.66 -3.42 -11.07
C THR A 138 5.15 -3.74 -11.21
N LYS A 139 6.01 -3.19 -10.33
CA LYS A 139 7.44 -3.51 -10.32
C LYS A 139 7.69 -4.95 -9.85
N PHE A 140 7.05 -5.40 -8.77
CA PHE A 140 7.23 -6.79 -8.35
C PHE A 140 6.64 -7.81 -9.32
N ALA A 141 5.52 -7.50 -9.97
CA ALA A 141 4.82 -8.43 -10.85
C ALA A 141 5.41 -8.52 -12.27
N TYR A 142 5.82 -7.38 -12.84
CA TYR A 142 6.18 -7.26 -14.26
C TYR A 142 7.61 -6.77 -14.51
N MET A 143 8.37 -6.40 -13.47
CA MET A 143 9.78 -6.00 -13.59
C MET A 143 10.72 -7.01 -12.94
N LEU A 144 10.52 -7.28 -11.65
CA LEU A 144 11.33 -8.23 -10.89
C LEU A 144 10.79 -9.67 -10.98
N GLY A 145 9.49 -9.83 -11.27
CA GLY A 145 8.84 -11.13 -11.36
C GLY A 145 8.73 -11.87 -10.02
N HIS A 146 8.80 -11.15 -8.90
CA HIS A 146 8.63 -11.72 -7.57
C HIS A 146 7.15 -11.96 -7.25
N TYR A 147 6.26 -11.12 -7.79
CA TYR A 147 4.82 -11.27 -7.63
C TYR A 147 4.20 -11.85 -8.90
N PRO A 148 3.05 -12.52 -8.81
CA PRO A 148 2.35 -13.00 -9.99
C PRO A 148 1.92 -11.84 -10.92
N PRO A 149 1.99 -12.03 -12.26
CA PRO A 149 2.20 -13.29 -12.98
C PRO A 149 3.67 -13.71 -13.15
N LYS A 150 4.60 -13.08 -12.44
CA LYS A 150 6.04 -13.37 -12.45
C LYS A 150 6.69 -13.12 -13.79
N HIS A 151 6.38 -11.97 -14.36
CA HIS A 151 6.97 -11.53 -15.60
C HIS A 151 8.23 -10.74 -15.31
N CYS A 152 9.35 -11.15 -15.93
CA CYS A 152 10.60 -10.40 -15.87
C CYS A 152 11.54 -10.79 -17.02
N SER A 153 12.53 -9.93 -17.27
CA SER A 153 13.60 -10.14 -18.24
C SER A 153 14.92 -9.59 -17.68
N PRO A 154 16.09 -10.02 -18.20
CA PRO A 154 17.37 -9.44 -17.82
C PRO A 154 17.40 -7.90 -17.98
N PRO A 155 18.11 -7.16 -17.10
CA PRO A 155 18.94 -7.66 -16.00
C PRO A 155 18.16 -7.92 -14.69
N PHE A 156 16.85 -7.64 -14.64
CA PHE A 156 16.04 -7.65 -13.41
C PHE A 156 15.70 -9.05 -12.91
N GLY A 157 15.64 -10.04 -13.79
CA GLY A 157 15.41 -11.43 -13.41
C GLY A 157 15.50 -12.40 -14.58
N THR A 158 15.20 -13.67 -14.32
CA THR A 158 15.32 -14.79 -15.28
C THR A 158 14.01 -15.58 -15.38
N CYS A 159 12.89 -14.85 -15.45
CA CYS A 159 11.56 -15.44 -15.57
C CYS A 159 11.34 -16.13 -16.93
N ASN A 160 10.37 -17.04 -16.97
CA ASN A 160 10.02 -17.77 -18.21
C ASN A 160 9.37 -16.89 -19.28
N SER A 161 8.78 -15.76 -18.87
CA SER A 161 8.10 -14.80 -19.73
C SER A 161 8.24 -13.39 -19.15
N GLY A 162 7.95 -12.39 -19.98
CA GLY A 162 7.87 -10.99 -19.57
C GLY A 162 8.86 -10.08 -20.27
N ASN A 163 8.66 -8.79 -20.10
CA ASN A 163 9.58 -7.75 -20.55
C ASN A 163 9.61 -6.60 -19.52
N SER A 164 10.63 -6.61 -18.66
CA SER A 164 10.79 -5.64 -17.57
C SER A 164 10.94 -4.19 -18.04
N HIS A 165 11.27 -3.96 -19.31
CA HIS A 165 11.40 -2.63 -19.88
C HIS A 165 10.09 -2.09 -20.47
N ARG A 166 9.03 -2.90 -20.57
CA ARG A 166 7.76 -2.52 -21.21
C ARG A 166 6.52 -2.86 -20.39
N GLU A 167 6.43 -4.08 -19.88
CA GLU A 167 5.22 -4.59 -19.22
C GLU A 167 4.82 -3.82 -17.96
N PRO A 168 5.74 -3.39 -17.07
CA PRO A 168 5.36 -2.57 -15.90
C PRO A 168 4.60 -1.31 -16.30
N TYR A 169 5.00 -0.68 -17.40
CA TYR A 169 4.42 0.57 -17.89
C TYR A 169 3.08 0.35 -18.60
N VAL A 170 2.91 -0.78 -19.29
CA VAL A 170 1.61 -1.19 -19.86
C VAL A 170 0.62 -1.51 -18.75
N ALA A 171 1.03 -2.30 -17.76
CA ALA A 171 0.20 -2.64 -16.60
C ALA A 171 -0.21 -1.39 -15.81
N ALA A 172 0.75 -0.51 -15.50
CA ALA A 172 0.48 0.75 -14.82
C ALA A 172 -0.48 1.65 -15.60
N HIS A 173 -0.34 1.73 -16.93
CA HIS A 173 -1.25 2.50 -17.77
C HIS A 173 -2.68 1.96 -17.70
N ASN A 174 -2.87 0.63 -17.76
CA ASN A 174 -4.18 0.02 -17.59
C ASN A 174 -4.75 0.21 -16.19
N MET A 175 -3.92 0.15 -15.15
CA MET A 175 -4.32 0.43 -13.77
C MET A 175 -4.77 1.89 -13.59
N ILE A 176 -4.03 2.86 -14.12
CA ILE A 176 -4.41 4.28 -14.11
C ILE A 176 -5.74 4.50 -14.83
N MET A 177 -5.94 3.86 -15.99
CA MET A 177 -7.20 4.01 -16.72
C MET A 177 -8.36 3.28 -16.05
N SER A 178 -8.10 2.18 -15.36
CA SER A 178 -9.11 1.48 -14.54
C SER A 178 -9.52 2.31 -13.32
N HIS A 179 -8.56 2.97 -12.67
CA HIS A 179 -8.82 3.99 -11.65
C HIS A 179 -9.71 5.11 -12.21
N ALA A 180 -9.33 5.70 -13.35
CA ALA A 180 -10.05 6.82 -13.94
C ALA A 180 -11.50 6.44 -14.31
N ALA A 181 -11.72 5.22 -14.84
CA ALA A 181 -13.05 4.70 -15.14
C ALA A 181 -13.90 4.53 -13.87
N ALA A 182 -13.37 3.89 -12.83
CA ALA A 182 -14.09 3.69 -11.57
C ALA A 182 -14.42 5.02 -10.86
N VAL A 183 -13.51 5.99 -10.90
CA VAL A 183 -13.74 7.35 -10.38
C VAL A 183 -14.85 8.05 -11.15
N ASP A 184 -14.76 8.06 -12.47
CA ASP A 184 -15.77 8.66 -13.33
C ASP A 184 -17.17 8.04 -13.12
N ASN A 185 -17.23 6.72 -13.01
CA ASN A 185 -18.43 5.98 -12.65
C ASN A 185 -18.96 6.42 -11.27
N TYR A 186 -18.12 6.44 -10.24
CA TYR A 186 -18.50 6.86 -8.89
C TYR A 186 -19.08 8.27 -8.87
N LYS A 187 -18.35 9.23 -9.46
CA LYS A 187 -18.73 10.65 -9.47
C LYS A 187 -20.04 10.90 -10.22
N ARG A 188 -20.23 10.22 -11.36
CA ARG A 188 -21.44 10.37 -12.17
C ARG A 188 -22.67 9.75 -11.52
N ASN A 189 -22.52 8.54 -10.99
CA ASN A 189 -23.67 7.69 -10.69
C ASN A 189 -23.99 7.59 -9.20
N TYR A 190 -23.01 7.82 -8.32
CA TYR A 190 -23.12 7.48 -6.90
C TYR A 190 -22.81 8.64 -5.96
N GLN A 191 -21.80 9.46 -6.25
CA GLN A 191 -21.27 10.46 -5.31
C GLN A 191 -22.35 11.43 -4.80
N ALA A 192 -23.23 11.92 -5.66
CA ALA A 192 -24.30 12.84 -5.26
C ALA A 192 -25.30 12.22 -4.26
N THR A 193 -25.56 10.91 -4.38
CA THR A 193 -26.51 10.20 -3.50
C THR A 193 -25.85 9.56 -2.27
N GLN A 194 -24.60 9.13 -2.42
CA GLN A 194 -23.88 8.39 -1.40
C GLN A 194 -23.00 9.30 -0.53
N GLY A 195 -22.58 10.46 -1.03
CA GLY A 195 -21.79 11.44 -0.29
C GLY A 195 -20.38 10.96 0.09
N GLY A 196 -19.83 9.96 -0.62
CA GLY A 196 -18.48 9.46 -0.36
C GLY A 196 -17.40 10.12 -1.22
N SER A 197 -16.16 9.75 -0.94
CA SER A 197 -14.94 10.18 -1.62
C SER A 197 -14.21 8.97 -2.21
N ILE A 198 -13.60 9.14 -3.37
CA ILE A 198 -12.84 8.08 -4.05
C ILE A 198 -11.40 8.51 -4.36
N GLY A 199 -10.44 7.68 -3.99
CA GLY A 199 -9.02 7.97 -4.09
C GLY A 199 -8.17 6.78 -4.55
N ILE A 200 -6.86 6.96 -4.40
CA ILE A 200 -5.84 5.97 -4.73
C ILE A 200 -4.77 5.96 -3.64
N VAL A 201 -4.20 4.79 -3.35
CA VAL A 201 -3.13 4.61 -2.36
C VAL A 201 -1.84 4.26 -3.08
N ILE A 202 -0.76 4.97 -2.76
CA ILE A 202 0.56 4.80 -3.38
C ILE A 202 1.58 4.44 -2.30
N ALA A 203 2.48 3.49 -2.61
CA ALA A 203 3.64 3.20 -1.79
C ALA A 203 4.65 4.34 -1.95
N MET A 204 4.98 5.03 -0.88
CA MET A 204 5.84 6.22 -0.93
C MET A 204 7.04 6.06 0.00
N LYS A 205 8.17 5.65 -0.56
CA LYS A 205 9.46 5.76 0.12
C LYS A 205 9.98 7.20 0.00
N TRP A 206 10.55 7.75 1.07
CA TRP A 206 11.29 9.01 0.96
C TRP A 206 12.72 8.73 0.47
N TYR A 207 13.20 9.55 -0.47
CA TYR A 207 14.55 9.42 -1.01
C TYR A 207 15.37 10.66 -0.63
N GLU A 208 16.40 10.45 0.18
CA GLU A 208 17.45 11.43 0.45
C GLU A 208 18.57 11.27 -0.58
N PRO A 209 19.23 12.33 -1.06
CA PRO A 209 20.41 12.15 -1.90
C PRO A 209 21.55 11.55 -1.08
N LEU A 210 22.30 10.59 -1.65
CA LEU A 210 23.43 9.96 -0.96
C LEU A 210 24.51 10.99 -0.62
N THR A 211 24.82 11.89 -1.54
CA THR A 211 25.74 13.02 -1.33
C THR A 211 25.08 14.35 -1.69
N ASN A 212 25.72 15.47 -1.34
CA ASN A 212 25.26 16.81 -1.75
C ASN A 212 25.61 17.16 -3.21
N SER A 213 26.00 16.17 -4.02
CA SER A 213 26.27 16.37 -5.45
C SER A 213 24.97 16.69 -6.21
N THR A 214 25.08 17.37 -7.34
CA THR A 214 23.90 17.69 -8.15
C THR A 214 23.29 16.40 -8.71
N GLU A 215 24.14 15.43 -9.02
CA GLU A 215 23.81 14.11 -9.54
C GLU A 215 22.92 13.33 -8.58
N ASP A 216 23.30 13.20 -7.31
CA ASP A 216 22.49 12.47 -6.31
C ASP A 216 21.20 13.21 -5.93
N ILE A 217 21.23 14.55 -5.90
CA ILE A 217 20.01 15.37 -5.73
C ILE A 217 19.03 15.11 -6.87
N MET A 218 19.52 15.06 -8.12
CA MET A 218 18.70 14.70 -9.27
C MET A 218 18.24 13.24 -9.21
N ALA A 219 19.08 12.32 -8.73
CA ALA A 219 18.72 10.91 -8.56
C ALA A 219 17.57 10.73 -7.57
N ALA A 220 17.62 11.40 -6.41
CA ALA A 220 16.52 11.38 -5.43
C ALA A 220 15.21 11.91 -6.03
N ARG A 221 15.27 12.97 -6.87
CA ARG A 221 14.10 13.48 -7.59
C ARG A 221 13.58 12.50 -8.64
N ARG A 222 14.46 11.88 -9.42
CA ARG A 222 14.06 10.84 -10.39
C ARG A 222 13.42 9.64 -9.71
N ALA A 223 13.94 9.20 -8.56
CA ALA A 223 13.33 8.13 -7.78
C ALA A 223 11.88 8.47 -7.38
N LEU A 224 11.64 9.67 -6.85
CA LEU A 224 10.27 10.13 -6.57
C LEU A 224 9.38 10.13 -7.82
N SER A 225 9.89 10.57 -8.98
CA SER A 225 9.11 10.58 -10.22
C SER A 225 8.77 9.18 -10.74
N PHE A 226 9.64 8.19 -10.52
CA PHE A 226 9.44 6.79 -10.92
C PHE A 226 8.68 5.93 -9.90
N GLU A 227 8.30 6.52 -8.75
CA GLU A 227 7.51 5.87 -7.71
C GLU A 227 6.19 6.61 -7.47
N VAL A 228 6.29 7.82 -6.91
CA VAL A 228 5.16 8.60 -6.40
C VAL A 228 4.44 9.29 -7.56
N ASP A 229 5.17 10.04 -8.37
CA ASP A 229 4.55 10.83 -9.44
C ASP A 229 4.05 9.96 -10.59
N TRP A 230 4.59 8.75 -10.75
CA TRP A 230 4.26 7.84 -11.86
C TRP A 230 2.74 7.61 -12.02
N PHE A 231 2.03 7.43 -10.91
CA PHE A 231 0.57 7.27 -10.90
C PHE A 231 -0.16 8.59 -10.67
N LEU A 232 0.38 9.47 -9.83
CA LEU A 232 -0.30 10.69 -9.43
C LEU A 232 -0.27 11.78 -10.51
N ASP A 233 0.83 11.98 -11.23
CA ASP A 233 0.89 12.99 -12.30
C ASP A 233 -0.16 12.74 -13.41
N PRO A 234 -0.35 11.51 -13.91
CA PRO A 234 -1.43 11.22 -14.85
C PRO A 234 -2.81 11.60 -14.29
N ILE A 235 -3.09 11.26 -13.03
CA ILE A 235 -4.39 11.50 -12.40
C ILE A 235 -4.64 13.00 -12.21
N PHE A 236 -3.64 13.77 -11.78
CA PHE A 236 -3.82 15.18 -11.40
C PHE A 236 -3.52 16.18 -12.52
N PHE A 237 -2.63 15.81 -13.46
CA PHE A 237 -2.12 16.67 -14.52
C PHE A 237 -2.33 16.11 -15.94
N GLY A 238 -2.79 14.86 -16.10
CA GLY A 238 -3.20 14.29 -17.38
C GLY A 238 -2.06 13.79 -18.28
N ASP A 239 -0.84 13.66 -17.75
CA ASP A 239 0.30 13.05 -18.44
C ASP A 239 1.29 12.48 -17.43
N TYR A 240 2.19 11.60 -17.88
CA TYR A 240 3.25 11.06 -17.03
C TYR A 240 4.32 12.11 -16.66
N PRO A 241 5.08 11.89 -15.57
CA PRO A 241 6.18 12.77 -15.18
C PRO A 241 7.16 12.99 -16.33
N ARG A 242 7.71 14.21 -16.43
CA ARG A 242 8.61 14.59 -17.52
C ARG A 242 9.84 13.67 -17.57
N GLU A 243 10.43 13.40 -16.42
CA GLU A 243 11.58 12.54 -16.21
C GLU A 243 11.33 11.14 -16.79
N MET A 244 10.15 10.56 -16.51
CA MET A 244 9.77 9.25 -17.05
C MET A 244 9.61 9.30 -18.58
N ARG A 245 8.95 10.33 -19.12
CA ARG A 245 8.73 10.46 -20.58
C ARG A 245 10.06 10.60 -21.33
N GLU A 246 11.00 11.37 -20.80
CA GLU A 246 12.32 11.56 -21.40
C GLU A 246 13.17 10.28 -21.36
N MET A 247 13.16 9.55 -20.23
CA MET A 247 13.99 8.34 -20.06
C MET A 247 13.41 7.10 -20.74
N LEU A 248 12.08 6.90 -20.67
CA LEU A 248 11.45 5.68 -21.16
C LEU A 248 11.02 5.77 -22.62
N SER A 249 10.80 6.97 -23.13
CA SER A 249 10.46 7.23 -24.53
C SER A 249 9.34 6.30 -25.03
N SER A 250 9.59 5.44 -26.03
CA SER A 250 8.60 4.53 -26.61
C SER A 250 8.11 3.41 -25.70
N ASN A 251 8.79 3.14 -24.58
CA ASN A 251 8.38 2.12 -23.62
C ASN A 251 7.25 2.59 -22.70
N LEU A 252 7.03 3.91 -22.61
CA LEU A 252 5.94 4.49 -21.82
C LEU A 252 4.73 4.74 -22.73
N PRO A 253 3.56 4.16 -22.43
CA PRO A 253 2.33 4.43 -23.19
C PRO A 253 1.97 5.91 -23.19
N LYS A 254 1.22 6.35 -24.20
CA LYS A 254 0.72 7.73 -24.32
C LYS A 254 -0.79 7.73 -24.08
N PHE A 255 -1.26 8.69 -23.27
CA PHE A 255 -2.69 8.92 -23.11
C PHE A 255 -3.29 9.55 -24.37
N THR A 256 -4.35 8.94 -24.87
CA THR A 256 -5.21 9.50 -25.91
C THR A 256 -6.00 10.70 -25.38
N SER A 257 -6.57 11.51 -26.28
CA SER A 257 -7.42 12.65 -25.88
C SER A 257 -8.62 12.22 -25.02
N GLU A 258 -9.17 11.04 -25.27
CA GLU A 258 -10.27 10.48 -24.50
C GLU A 258 -9.83 10.09 -23.08
N GLU A 259 -8.70 9.41 -22.96
CA GLU A 259 -8.13 9.03 -21.66
C GLU A 259 -7.78 10.26 -20.83
N LYS A 260 -7.21 11.30 -21.45
CA LYS A 260 -6.94 12.58 -20.79
C LYS A 260 -8.22 13.25 -20.29
N ARG A 261 -9.32 13.17 -21.04
CA ARG A 261 -10.62 13.68 -20.61
C ARG A 261 -11.13 12.92 -19.40
N LEU A 262 -11.00 11.59 -19.38
CA LEU A 262 -11.42 10.77 -18.25
C LEU A 262 -10.62 11.10 -16.97
N LEU A 263 -9.32 11.33 -17.10
CA LEU A 263 -8.42 11.70 -16.00
C LEU A 263 -8.77 13.07 -15.36
N GLN A 264 -9.50 13.96 -16.06
CA GLN A 264 -9.92 15.26 -15.50
C GLN A 264 -10.83 15.12 -14.28
N ASN A 265 -11.45 13.96 -14.09
CA ASN A 265 -12.26 13.70 -12.91
C ASN A 265 -11.44 13.65 -11.61
N LYS A 266 -10.14 13.32 -11.68
CA LYS A 266 -9.18 13.26 -10.56
C LYS A 266 -9.61 12.39 -9.36
N ALA A 267 -8.64 12.03 -8.52
CA ALA A 267 -8.93 11.47 -7.20
C ALA A 267 -9.39 12.56 -6.22
N ASP A 268 -10.28 12.21 -5.30
CA ASP A 268 -10.75 13.08 -4.21
C ASP A 268 -9.76 13.15 -3.04
N PHE A 269 -8.92 12.11 -2.87
CA PHE A 269 -7.86 12.07 -1.88
C PHE A 269 -6.67 11.22 -2.34
N ILE A 270 -5.52 11.41 -1.69
CA ILE A 270 -4.31 10.59 -1.87
C ILE A 270 -4.04 9.81 -0.57
N GLY A 271 -3.98 8.50 -0.68
CA GLY A 271 -3.50 7.62 0.37
C GLY A 271 -1.98 7.44 0.28
N VAL A 272 -1.31 7.64 1.39
CA VAL A 272 0.14 7.51 1.54
C VAL A 272 0.44 6.28 2.37
N ASN A 273 1.03 5.27 1.75
CA ASN A 273 1.66 4.16 2.47
C ASN A 273 3.14 4.50 2.64
N HIS A 274 3.56 4.87 3.84
CA HIS A 274 4.93 5.30 4.11
C HIS A 274 5.53 4.56 5.29
N TYR A 275 6.69 3.95 5.06
CA TYR A 275 7.36 3.11 6.04
C TYR A 275 8.81 3.50 6.32
N THR A 276 9.48 4.19 5.38
CA THR A 276 10.92 4.37 5.46
C THR A 276 11.44 5.48 4.56
N ALA A 277 12.68 5.89 4.82
CA ALA A 277 13.50 6.70 3.94
C ALA A 277 14.79 5.93 3.58
N ILE A 278 15.35 6.22 2.40
CA ILE A 278 16.61 5.63 1.94
C ILE A 278 17.44 6.64 1.16
N TYR A 279 18.75 6.41 1.04
CA TYR A 279 19.59 7.24 0.16
C TYR A 279 19.42 6.82 -1.31
N ALA A 280 19.46 7.80 -2.21
CA ALA A 280 19.47 7.63 -3.65
C ALA A 280 20.82 8.06 -4.21
N LYS A 281 21.47 7.14 -4.94
CA LYS A 281 22.71 7.38 -5.66
C LYS A 281 22.45 7.44 -7.17
N ASP A 282 23.04 8.40 -7.85
CA ASP A 282 22.98 8.50 -9.32
C ASP A 282 23.70 7.34 -10.01
N CYS A 283 23.04 6.78 -11.01
CA CYS A 283 23.59 5.71 -11.84
C CYS A 283 23.65 6.06 -13.33
N ILE A 284 23.34 7.31 -13.68
CA ILE A 284 23.53 7.82 -15.05
C ILE A 284 25.02 8.11 -15.27
N SER A 285 25.65 8.74 -14.28
CA SER A 285 27.03 9.24 -14.36
C SER A 285 28.02 8.37 -13.58
N SER A 286 27.53 7.34 -12.89
CA SER A 286 28.34 6.47 -12.01
C SER A 286 27.97 4.99 -12.16
N PRO A 287 28.93 4.07 -11.93
CA PRO A 287 28.62 2.64 -11.87
C PRO A 287 27.76 2.30 -10.64
N CYS A 288 26.76 1.44 -10.85
CA CYS A 288 25.81 1.01 -9.85
C CYS A 288 25.33 -0.42 -10.09
N ASP A 289 24.73 -1.00 -9.05
CA ASP A 289 23.79 -2.09 -9.23
C ASP A 289 22.39 -1.52 -9.57
N ILE A 290 21.89 -1.84 -10.75
CA ILE A 290 20.58 -1.42 -11.25
C ILE A 290 19.57 -2.58 -11.28
N LYS A 291 19.87 -3.70 -10.63
CA LYS A 291 18.97 -4.87 -10.57
C LYS A 291 17.88 -4.75 -9.49
N THR A 292 17.71 -3.57 -8.90
CA THR A 292 16.61 -3.26 -7.99
C THR A 292 15.45 -2.62 -8.75
N TYR A 293 14.29 -2.48 -8.11
CA TYR A 293 13.15 -1.83 -8.74
C TYR A 293 13.35 -0.32 -9.00
N GLU A 294 14.24 0.35 -8.25
CA GLU A 294 14.66 1.73 -8.52
C GLU A 294 15.64 1.85 -9.71
N GLY A 295 16.23 0.73 -10.12
CA GLY A 295 17.17 0.69 -11.24
C GLY A 295 16.57 1.19 -12.55
N ASN A 296 15.24 1.10 -12.72
CA ASN A 296 14.54 1.65 -13.88
C ASN A 296 14.58 3.19 -13.96
N ALA A 297 14.88 3.88 -12.86
CA ALA A 297 15.10 5.31 -12.78
C ALA A 297 16.59 5.70 -12.89
N MET A 298 17.46 4.72 -13.16
CA MET A 298 18.92 4.83 -13.05
C MET A 298 19.33 5.37 -11.66
N VAL A 299 18.77 4.74 -10.62
CA VAL A 299 19.02 5.05 -9.21
C VAL A 299 19.38 3.77 -8.47
N GLN A 300 20.40 3.85 -7.61
CA GLN A 300 20.71 2.81 -6.64
C GLN A 300 20.23 3.29 -5.26
N ALA A 301 19.31 2.55 -4.65
CA ALA A 301 18.89 2.81 -3.28
C ALA A 301 19.93 2.22 -2.30
N VAL A 302 20.40 3.03 -1.35
CA VAL A 302 21.46 2.66 -0.40
C VAL A 302 21.00 3.00 1.01
N GLY A 303 21.12 2.05 1.93
CA GLY A 303 20.73 2.23 3.33
C GLY A 303 21.77 2.90 4.21
N GLU A 304 23.00 3.05 3.70
CA GLU A 304 24.16 3.54 4.45
C GLU A 304 24.88 4.65 3.68
N ARG A 305 25.44 5.60 4.43
CA ARG A 305 26.36 6.64 3.94
C ARG A 305 27.59 6.65 4.84
N ASP A 306 28.76 6.49 4.23
CA ASP A 306 30.06 6.42 4.94
C ASP A 306 30.08 5.38 6.08
N GLY A 307 29.42 4.23 5.86
CA GLY A 307 29.31 3.14 6.84
C GLY A 307 28.29 3.36 7.96
N VAL A 308 27.46 4.42 7.87
CA VAL A 308 26.41 4.73 8.84
C VAL A 308 25.04 4.56 8.20
N ALA A 309 24.19 3.73 8.80
CA ALA A 309 22.82 3.54 8.33
C ALA A 309 21.98 4.82 8.48
N ILE A 310 21.07 5.05 7.52
CA ILE A 310 20.15 6.20 7.54
C ILE A 310 19.21 6.21 8.76
N GLY A 311 18.94 5.01 9.30
CA GLY A 311 18.13 4.79 10.48
C GLY A 311 18.31 3.37 11.01
N ARG A 312 17.55 3.00 12.05
CA ARG A 312 17.63 1.64 12.60
C ARG A 312 17.00 0.65 11.61
N PRO A 313 17.68 -0.45 11.23
CA PRO A 313 17.08 -1.45 10.35
C PRO A 313 15.89 -2.15 11.01
N THR A 314 14.94 -2.58 10.19
CA THR A 314 13.77 -3.38 10.60
C THR A 314 13.90 -4.82 10.08
N ALA A 315 12.94 -5.70 10.39
CA ALA A 315 12.89 -7.05 9.83
C ALA A 315 12.79 -7.09 8.29
N PHE A 316 12.25 -6.03 7.67
CA PHE A 316 12.19 -5.93 6.21
C PHE A 316 13.50 -5.34 5.67
N HIS A 317 14.22 -6.11 4.85
CA HIS A 317 15.49 -5.66 4.29
C HIS A 317 15.29 -4.40 3.42
N GLY A 318 16.12 -3.38 3.67
CA GLY A 318 16.01 -2.07 3.01
C GLY A 318 14.98 -1.12 3.64
N TYR A 319 14.33 -1.51 4.74
CA TYR A 319 13.48 -0.62 5.54
C TYR A 319 14.20 -0.23 6.83
N TYR A 320 14.26 1.08 7.03
CA TYR A 320 14.88 1.75 8.17
C TYR A 320 13.86 2.64 8.90
N ASP A 321 13.99 2.71 10.22
CA ASP A 321 13.25 3.64 11.08
C ASP A 321 13.79 5.07 10.92
N VAL A 322 13.11 5.88 10.10
CA VAL A 322 13.46 7.27 9.77
C VAL A 322 12.19 8.15 9.82
N PRO A 323 11.68 8.50 11.01
CA PRO A 323 10.39 9.17 11.17
C PRO A 323 10.30 10.52 10.46
N GLU A 324 11.42 11.24 10.30
CA GLU A 324 11.49 12.52 9.59
C GLU A 324 11.04 12.41 8.13
N GLY A 325 11.22 11.24 7.50
CA GLY A 325 10.75 10.95 6.15
C GLY A 325 9.24 11.16 5.98
N MET A 326 8.46 10.95 7.06
CA MET A 326 7.00 11.12 7.05
C MET A 326 6.59 12.58 6.85
N GLU A 327 7.25 13.53 7.53
CA GLU A 327 6.95 14.94 7.31
C GLU A 327 7.33 15.35 5.86
N LEU A 328 8.47 14.86 5.38
CA LEU A 328 8.98 15.20 4.06
C LEU A 328 8.07 14.71 2.94
N ILE A 329 7.61 13.45 3.01
CA ILE A 329 6.73 12.89 1.98
C ILE A 329 5.34 13.55 2.00
N VAL A 330 4.77 13.79 3.19
CA VAL A 330 3.47 14.48 3.30
C VAL A 330 3.55 15.89 2.72
N ARG A 331 4.60 16.64 3.05
CA ARG A 331 4.82 17.98 2.49
C ARG A 331 5.03 17.95 0.99
N TYR A 332 5.79 16.98 0.48
CA TYR A 332 6.00 16.80 -0.96
C TYR A 332 4.66 16.59 -1.69
N VAL A 333 3.82 15.67 -1.20
CA VAL A 333 2.50 15.38 -1.78
C VAL A 333 1.59 16.60 -1.70
N ASN A 334 1.45 17.26 -0.54
CA ASN A 334 0.58 18.43 -0.41
C ASN A 334 1.04 19.64 -1.24
N GLN A 335 2.35 19.82 -1.43
CA GLN A 335 2.90 20.91 -2.25
C GLN A 335 2.66 20.70 -3.74
N ARG A 336 2.81 19.45 -4.23
CA ARG A 336 2.63 19.10 -5.63
C ARG A 336 1.15 18.99 -6.00
N TYR A 337 0.36 18.27 -5.21
CA TYR A 337 -1.06 17.98 -5.46
C TYR A 337 -1.95 18.85 -4.58
N LYS A 338 -1.86 20.17 -4.78
CA LYS A 338 -2.51 21.20 -3.95
C LYS A 338 -4.01 20.95 -3.76
N ASN A 339 -4.52 21.29 -2.58
CA ASN A 339 -5.94 21.19 -2.18
C ASN A 339 -6.50 19.76 -2.19
N THR A 340 -5.63 18.74 -2.22
CA THR A 340 -6.05 17.33 -2.15
C THR A 340 -5.88 16.82 -0.71
N PRO A 341 -6.93 16.28 -0.06
CA PRO A 341 -6.82 15.57 1.20
C PRO A 341 -5.82 14.41 1.14
N VAL A 342 -5.04 14.26 2.21
CA VAL A 342 -4.07 13.17 2.38
C VAL A 342 -4.46 12.32 3.59
N TYR A 343 -4.34 11.00 3.44
CA TYR A 343 -4.48 10.05 4.54
C TYR A 343 -3.22 9.19 4.58
N ILE A 344 -2.65 8.97 5.77
CA ILE A 344 -1.62 7.93 5.94
C ILE A 344 -2.35 6.60 6.01
N THR A 345 -2.41 5.89 4.89
CA THR A 345 -3.23 4.68 4.76
C THR A 345 -2.53 3.42 5.23
N GLU A 346 -1.21 3.45 5.32
CA GLU A 346 -0.38 2.44 5.99
C GLU A 346 0.91 3.07 6.53
N ASN A 347 1.28 2.67 7.75
CA ASN A 347 2.57 2.92 8.39
C ASN A 347 2.75 1.88 9.50
N GLY A 348 3.95 1.32 9.66
CA GLY A 348 4.15 0.26 10.64
C GLY A 348 5.57 -0.26 10.75
N TYR A 349 5.77 -1.17 11.71
CA TYR A 349 7.07 -1.75 12.03
C TYR A 349 7.02 -3.27 11.95
N SER A 350 8.01 -3.87 11.29
CA SER A 350 8.12 -5.31 11.08
C SER A 350 9.05 -5.97 12.10
N GLN A 351 8.63 -7.10 12.67
CA GLN A 351 9.48 -8.03 13.43
C GLN A 351 9.62 -9.36 12.68
N LEU A 352 10.71 -10.10 12.91
CA LEU A 352 10.85 -11.46 12.41
C LEU A 352 10.13 -12.45 13.34
N SER A 353 9.56 -13.50 12.76
CA SER A 353 8.81 -14.53 13.51
C SER A 353 9.70 -15.46 14.35
N ASP A 354 11.02 -15.47 14.11
CA ASP A 354 12.00 -16.27 14.85
C ASP A 354 12.48 -15.60 16.15
N ASN A 355 12.08 -14.35 16.39
CA ASN A 355 12.19 -13.70 17.69
C ASN A 355 11.47 -14.51 18.78
N SER A 356 11.93 -14.40 20.03
CA SER A 356 11.25 -15.04 21.15
C SER A 356 9.82 -14.49 21.31
N MET A 357 8.90 -15.29 21.87
CA MET A 357 7.55 -14.80 22.15
C MET A 357 7.56 -13.59 23.08
N GLU A 358 8.50 -13.54 24.03
CA GLU A 358 8.69 -12.37 24.90
C GLU A 358 9.04 -11.12 24.08
N ASP A 359 9.96 -11.22 23.12
CA ASP A 359 10.35 -10.10 22.24
C ASP A 359 9.24 -9.69 21.25
N LEU A 360 8.47 -10.67 20.75
CA LEU A 360 7.32 -10.40 19.88
C LEU A 360 6.21 -9.65 20.61
N MET A 361 5.96 -10.00 21.88
CA MET A 361 4.93 -9.37 22.69
C MET A 361 5.39 -8.04 23.31
N ASN A 362 6.67 -7.94 23.68
CA ASN A 362 7.32 -6.74 24.23
C ASN A 362 7.97 -5.89 23.11
N ASP A 363 7.15 -5.50 22.13
CA ASP A 363 7.57 -4.87 20.88
C ASP A 363 7.89 -3.36 21.02
N VAL A 364 8.80 -3.01 21.94
CA VAL A 364 9.25 -1.63 22.20
C VAL A 364 9.71 -0.91 20.92
N GLY A 365 10.34 -1.64 19.99
CA GLY A 365 10.73 -1.10 18.68
C GLY A 365 9.54 -0.56 17.88
N ARG A 366 8.40 -1.27 17.89
CA ARG A 366 7.17 -0.82 17.22
C ARG A 366 6.57 0.39 17.92
N VAL A 367 6.55 0.41 19.26
CA VAL A 367 6.07 1.58 20.03
C VAL A 367 6.87 2.83 19.66
N ASN A 368 8.20 2.74 19.71
CA ASN A 368 9.08 3.87 19.40
C ASN A 368 8.92 4.36 17.96
N TYR A 369 8.82 3.43 17.01
CA TYR A 369 8.55 3.72 15.61
C TYR A 369 7.23 4.49 15.45
N LEU A 370 6.11 3.94 15.95
CA LEU A 370 4.78 4.57 15.83
C LEU A 370 4.76 5.96 16.46
N GLN A 371 5.36 6.12 17.65
CA GLN A 371 5.45 7.40 18.33
C GLN A 371 6.26 8.43 17.53
N GLY A 372 7.39 8.03 16.95
CA GLY A 372 8.22 8.90 16.11
C GLY A 372 7.48 9.40 14.88
N TYR A 373 6.87 8.47 14.12
CA TYR A 373 6.13 8.81 12.91
C TYR A 373 4.88 9.66 13.21
N LEU A 374 4.12 9.36 14.26
CA LEU A 374 2.98 10.18 14.69
C LEU A 374 3.41 11.58 15.14
N THR A 375 4.59 11.71 15.74
CA THR A 375 5.17 13.03 16.07
C THR A 375 5.46 13.85 14.82
N CYS A 376 6.02 13.22 13.77
CA CYS A 376 6.28 13.87 12.48
C CYS A 376 4.98 14.20 11.72
N ILE A 377 3.95 13.36 11.79
CA ILE A 377 2.61 13.66 11.26
C ILE A 377 2.02 14.89 11.97
N SER A 378 2.09 14.91 13.30
CA SER A 378 1.62 16.03 14.11
C SER A 378 2.36 17.33 13.75
N SER A 379 3.67 17.25 13.48
CA SER A 379 4.48 18.36 12.97
C SER A 379 4.01 18.82 11.58
N ALA A 380 3.77 17.90 10.65
CA ALA A 380 3.27 18.21 9.31
C ALA A 380 1.92 18.95 9.37
N VAL A 381 0.98 18.47 10.18
CA VAL A 381 -0.34 19.10 10.39
C VAL A 381 -0.17 20.51 10.96
N ARG A 382 0.67 20.71 11.98
CA ARG A 382 0.97 22.06 12.52
C ARG A 382 1.57 23.00 11.49
N LYS A 383 2.30 22.46 10.50
CA LYS A 383 2.89 23.20 9.37
C LYS A 383 1.92 23.36 8.18
N GLY A 384 0.64 23.00 8.34
CA GLY A 384 -0.42 23.22 7.35
C GLY A 384 -0.62 22.09 6.35
N ALA A 385 -0.13 20.87 6.62
CA ALA A 385 -0.44 19.70 5.80
C ALA A 385 -1.95 19.41 5.82
N ASN A 386 -2.52 19.10 4.65
CA ASN A 386 -3.93 18.76 4.48
C ASN A 386 -4.16 17.27 4.78
N LEU A 387 -3.83 16.85 6.00
CA LEU A 387 -3.79 15.45 6.43
C LEU A 387 -4.96 15.14 7.37
N HIS A 388 -5.72 14.08 7.06
CA HIS A 388 -7.04 13.81 7.65
C HIS A 388 -7.15 12.46 8.37
N GLY A 389 -6.13 11.61 8.31
CA GLY A 389 -6.17 10.33 9.02
C GLY A 389 -4.87 9.56 8.98
N TYR A 390 -4.80 8.55 9.85
CA TYR A 390 -3.67 7.65 10.02
C TYR A 390 -4.18 6.23 10.29
N PHE A 391 -3.63 5.25 9.58
CA PHE A 391 -3.92 3.83 9.73
C PHE A 391 -2.61 3.07 9.98
N VAL A 392 -2.55 2.35 11.10
CA VAL A 392 -1.43 1.46 11.41
C VAL A 392 -1.51 0.19 10.55
N TRP A 393 -0.39 -0.16 9.89
CA TRP A 393 -0.19 -1.49 9.31
C TRP A 393 0.56 -2.36 10.32
N SER A 394 -0.10 -3.29 11.00
CA SER A 394 -1.49 -3.73 10.83
C SER A 394 -2.18 -3.94 12.17
N LEU A 395 -3.51 -4.12 12.15
CA LEU A 395 -4.28 -4.50 13.34
C LEU A 395 -3.70 -5.76 13.99
N MET A 396 -3.40 -6.77 13.19
CA MET A 396 -2.87 -8.05 13.65
C MET A 396 -1.85 -8.63 12.66
N ASP A 397 -0.99 -9.52 13.16
CA ASP A 397 -0.08 -10.30 12.32
C ASP A 397 -0.88 -10.98 11.21
N ASN A 398 -0.37 -11.04 9.99
CA ASN A 398 -1.07 -11.58 8.83
C ASN A 398 -0.09 -12.16 7.80
N PHE A 399 -0.60 -12.59 6.65
CA PHE A 399 0.20 -13.13 5.55
C PHE A 399 0.91 -12.01 4.76
N GLU A 400 2.20 -11.83 4.99
CA GLU A 400 3.05 -10.80 4.38
C GLU A 400 3.60 -11.27 3.03
N TRP A 401 2.69 -11.56 2.09
CA TRP A 401 3.02 -11.81 0.68
C TRP A 401 4.10 -12.91 0.49
N GLY A 402 5.17 -12.61 -0.25
CA GLY A 402 6.30 -13.52 -0.48
C GLY A 402 7.03 -13.96 0.80
N PHE A 403 6.87 -13.23 1.91
CA PHE A 403 7.46 -13.57 3.20
C PHE A 403 6.60 -14.55 4.02
N GLY A 404 5.37 -14.84 3.58
CA GLY A 404 4.48 -15.70 4.35
C GLY A 404 4.17 -15.08 5.71
N PHE A 405 4.28 -15.85 6.79
CA PHE A 405 4.13 -15.30 8.15
C PHE A 405 5.46 -15.19 8.89
N THR A 406 6.59 -15.11 8.17
CA THR A 406 7.91 -14.87 8.80
C THR A 406 8.10 -13.44 9.25
N VAL A 407 7.27 -12.52 8.77
CA VAL A 407 7.29 -11.11 9.13
C VAL A 407 5.99 -10.76 9.83
N ARG A 408 6.09 -10.11 10.98
CA ARG A 408 4.98 -9.77 11.86
C ARG A 408 4.85 -8.24 11.98
N PHE A 409 3.77 -7.69 11.44
CA PHE A 409 3.45 -6.26 11.47
C PHE A 409 2.41 -5.87 12.53
N GLY A 410 1.65 -6.85 13.04
CA GLY A 410 0.48 -6.59 13.86
C GLY A 410 0.79 -5.91 15.17
N ILE A 411 -0.10 -5.01 15.61
CA ILE A 411 -0.16 -4.56 17.00
C ILE A 411 -0.85 -5.61 17.91
N TYR A 412 -1.55 -6.58 17.31
CA TYR A 412 -1.95 -7.85 17.92
C TYR A 412 -1.12 -9.00 17.34
N HIS A 413 -0.70 -9.90 18.22
CA HIS A 413 -0.17 -11.19 17.85
C HIS A 413 -1.31 -12.13 17.45
N VAL A 414 -1.10 -12.93 16.41
CA VAL A 414 -1.96 -14.05 16.05
C VAL A 414 -1.18 -15.34 16.23
N ASP A 415 -1.71 -16.22 17.07
CA ASP A 415 -1.35 -17.62 17.07
C ASP A 415 -2.08 -18.30 15.90
N PHE A 416 -1.35 -18.68 14.85
CA PHE A 416 -1.96 -19.23 13.64
C PHE A 416 -2.51 -20.66 13.80
N GLU A 417 -2.13 -21.37 14.87
CA GLU A 417 -2.67 -22.71 15.18
C GLU A 417 -4.02 -22.61 15.87
N THR A 418 -4.13 -21.72 16.87
CA THR A 418 -5.36 -21.56 17.69
C THR A 418 -6.27 -20.44 17.18
N GLN A 419 -5.75 -19.56 16.35
CA GLN A 419 -6.35 -18.31 15.89
C GLN A 419 -6.61 -17.29 17.02
N GLU A 420 -5.94 -17.43 18.18
CA GLU A 420 -6.05 -16.48 19.29
C GLU A 420 -5.36 -15.14 18.95
N ARG A 421 -6.04 -14.03 19.30
CA ARG A 421 -5.50 -12.67 19.19
C ARG A 421 -5.05 -12.14 20.54
N THR A 422 -3.77 -11.80 20.65
CA THR A 422 -3.20 -11.29 21.91
C THR A 422 -2.59 -9.90 21.71
N PRO A 423 -2.97 -8.87 22.49
CA PRO A 423 -2.44 -7.52 22.32
C PRO A 423 -0.95 -7.48 22.69
N LYS A 424 -0.12 -7.00 21.76
CA LYS A 424 1.29 -6.67 22.05
C LYS A 424 1.38 -5.39 22.87
N MET A 425 2.58 -5.03 23.32
CA MET A 425 2.81 -3.75 23.99
C MET A 425 2.34 -2.58 23.12
N SER A 426 2.62 -2.60 21.81
CA SER A 426 2.14 -1.59 20.87
C SER A 426 0.62 -1.50 20.77
N GLY A 427 -0.11 -2.62 20.82
CA GLY A 427 -1.58 -2.61 20.84
C GLY A 427 -2.13 -1.91 22.08
N LYS A 428 -1.55 -2.19 23.25
CA LYS A 428 -1.91 -1.51 24.51
C LYS A 428 -1.56 -0.02 24.46
N TRP A 429 -0.37 0.32 23.98
CA TRP A 429 0.08 1.70 23.81
C TRP A 429 -0.81 2.48 22.86
N TYR A 430 -1.20 1.89 21.73
CA TYR A 430 -2.03 2.55 20.73
C TYR A 430 -3.45 2.82 21.26
N ARG A 431 -4.02 1.89 22.03
CA ARG A 431 -5.28 2.12 22.76
C ARG A 431 -5.16 3.30 23.72
N ASP A 432 -4.11 3.34 24.54
CA ASP A 432 -3.91 4.39 25.53
C ASP A 432 -3.73 5.76 24.85
N PHE A 433 -2.99 5.79 23.73
CA PHE A 433 -2.85 6.96 22.85
C PHE A 433 -4.20 7.47 22.32
N LEU A 434 -5.04 6.58 21.78
CA LEU A 434 -6.35 6.96 21.19
C LEU A 434 -7.37 7.42 22.25
N THR A 435 -7.38 6.77 23.41
CA THR A 435 -8.34 7.05 24.49
C THR A 435 -7.93 8.22 25.38
N GLY A 436 -6.72 8.78 25.18
CA GLY A 436 -6.19 9.86 26.04
C GLY A 436 -5.88 9.39 27.46
N SER A 437 -5.87 8.08 27.71
CA SER A 437 -5.37 7.50 28.95
C SER A 437 -3.88 7.82 29.02
N ARG A 438 -3.44 8.59 30.02
CA ARG A 438 -2.01 8.79 30.23
C ARG A 438 -1.38 7.40 30.34
N PRO A 439 -0.34 7.08 29.54
CA PRO A 439 0.45 5.89 29.78
C PRO A 439 0.84 5.94 31.25
N VAL A 440 0.39 4.97 32.04
CA VAL A 440 0.91 4.82 33.41
C VAL A 440 2.42 4.73 33.24
N ASP A 441 3.17 5.61 33.91
CA ASP A 441 4.64 5.69 33.92
C ASP A 441 5.27 4.31 34.22
N GLN A 442 5.36 3.46 33.19
CA GLN A 442 6.18 2.24 33.17
C GLN A 442 7.30 2.35 32.13
N ALA A 443 7.38 3.47 31.40
CA ALA A 443 8.42 3.75 30.40
C ALA A 443 9.51 4.73 30.89
N GLN A 444 9.63 4.96 32.20
CA GLN A 444 10.78 5.65 32.80
C GLN A 444 11.57 4.72 33.72
N THR A 445 12.08 3.62 33.18
CA THR A 445 13.37 2.99 33.53
C THR A 445 13.36 1.60 32.90
N LEU A 446 14.06 1.44 31.78
CA LEU A 446 14.92 0.30 31.49
C LEU A 446 15.57 0.50 30.11
N ARG A 447 16.83 0.95 30.18
CA ARG A 447 17.92 0.85 29.21
C ARG A 447 17.94 1.81 28.01
N ALA A 448 18.37 3.03 28.31
CA ALA A 448 19.61 3.49 27.69
C ALA A 448 20.77 2.63 28.26
N ASP A 449 21.65 2.14 27.39
CA ASP A 449 22.77 1.20 27.62
C ASP A 449 22.49 -0.27 27.25
N SER A 450 22.61 -0.57 25.95
CA SER A 450 23.16 -1.80 25.35
C SER A 450 23.42 -1.57 23.86
#